data_AF-A0A1J4JF65-F1
#
_entry.id   AF-A0A1J4JF65-F1
#
_cell.length_a   1.000
_cell.length_b   1.000
_cell.length_c   1.000
_cell.angle_alpha   90.00
_cell.angle_beta   90.00
_cell.angle_gamma   90.00
#
_symmetry.space_group_name_H-M   'P 1'
#
loop_
_entity.id
_entity.type
_entity.pdbx_description
1 polymer ?
#
loop_
_entity_poly.entity_id
_entity_poly.type
_entity_poly.pdbx_seq_one_letter_code
_entity_poly.pdbx_strand_id
1 'polypeptide(L)'
;MFLLAFLFGLIHCEDEVEPSSQIPTVPEGNIFHFQSFGNSDWSNTWSVSKLDNYTGVWEVSESAQPQAIPGEKMIYMTKAMSYYGLSTKFDQPLVLTDKTLVLQYELRLQDALNCGGAYIKLFGKENFETPDSLCNETRYVIMFGPDKCGSTNKVHFIFRYKNPKTGEVEEKHMQEAPGIKTDKLTHLYTLIVRPDNSFEILIDAESVKQGNLLTDFVPSVNPPKEIDDPSDTKPADWVDDEMMDDPDAIKPDDWDETQPEFVKDPSKLDPPEGWLVDEPKFITDPEAAKPEDWDDDIHGEWEAPTIPNPKCEVAPGCGEYEAPLIRNELYKGKWTPPRIKNPAYKGVWRPRQIPNPDYYEDLHPHNFPEIIGAGFELWEVDKDIGFANVLLSTDEAAVHKWNKQHFIPKHKDQEEAQKKIEPEVKDKDKASPSGENFVKSLKQFGESISDAWLALYTENQALTIGITACAGLIPIILIFLVCCRSSTPPPPPAAAPKKAKQPAKEEAESESSESSEKEKEPKVVNVTEEEEKKEEEEKKEEKSKPAKKKGKKGPDNF
;
A
#
# COMPACT_ATOMS: atom_id res chain seq x y z
N MET A 1 -62.24 -34.77 12.04
CA MET A 1 -61.88 -33.72 11.09
C MET A 1 -61.21 -32.62 11.91
N PHE A 2 -59.96 -32.78 12.32
CA PHE A 2 -58.76 -32.62 11.47
C PHE A 2 -58.78 -31.24 10.79
N LEU A 3 -57.75 -30.43 11.05
CA LEU A 3 -57.55 -29.02 10.68
C LEU A 3 -58.11 -27.97 11.65
N LEU A 4 -57.48 -27.80 12.82
CA LEU A 4 -57.38 -26.48 13.49
C LEU A 4 -56.31 -26.42 14.59
N ALA A 5 -55.29 -27.28 14.54
CA ALA A 5 -54.21 -27.36 15.54
C ALA A 5 -52.81 -27.38 14.91
N PHE A 6 -52.61 -26.70 13.76
CA PHE A 6 -51.36 -26.76 13.00
C PHE A 6 -50.87 -25.39 12.49
N LEU A 7 -51.06 -24.32 13.27
CA LEU A 7 -50.62 -22.98 12.87
C LEU A 7 -50.00 -22.09 13.97
N PHE A 8 -49.62 -22.67 15.12
CA PHE A 8 -48.84 -21.96 16.16
C PHE A 8 -47.79 -22.87 16.79
N GLY A 9 -46.88 -23.37 15.96
CA GLY A 9 -45.85 -24.34 16.40
C GLY A 9 -44.63 -24.34 15.50
N LEU A 10 -44.16 -23.17 15.09
CA LEU A 10 -42.80 -22.94 14.58
C LEU A 10 -42.31 -21.63 15.19
N ILE A 11 -42.23 -21.61 16.52
CA ILE A 11 -41.33 -20.69 17.21
C ILE A 11 -39.93 -21.17 16.80
N HIS A 12 -39.21 -20.27 16.14
CA HIS A 12 -37.78 -20.42 15.89
C HIS A 12 -37.13 -20.78 17.23
N CYS A 13 -36.56 -21.98 17.32
CA CYS A 13 -35.50 -22.23 18.28
C CYS A 13 -34.26 -21.55 17.70
N GLU A 14 -34.27 -20.21 17.67
CA GLU A 14 -33.04 -19.49 17.92
C GLU A 14 -32.73 -19.83 19.37
N ASP A 15 -31.68 -20.61 19.58
CA ASP A 15 -31.07 -20.68 20.90
C ASP A 15 -30.78 -19.23 21.28
N GLU A 16 -31.59 -18.68 22.19
CA GLU A 16 -31.28 -17.43 22.86
C GLU A 16 -29.99 -17.69 23.64
N VAL A 17 -28.87 -17.39 22.99
CA VAL A 17 -27.58 -17.24 23.65
C VAL A 17 -27.75 -16.01 24.53
N GLU A 18 -28.11 -16.23 25.79
CA GLU A 18 -27.97 -15.24 26.86
C GLU A 18 -26.62 -14.53 26.67
N PRO A 19 -26.58 -13.20 26.46
CA PRO A 19 -25.32 -12.50 26.25
C PRO A 19 -24.45 -12.76 27.47
N SER A 20 -23.31 -13.43 27.28
CA SER A 20 -22.44 -13.78 28.38
C SER A 20 -21.81 -12.50 28.92
N SER A 21 -22.48 -11.88 29.90
CA SER A 21 -21.93 -10.83 30.76
C SER A 21 -20.80 -11.34 31.66
N GLN A 22 -20.28 -12.54 31.39
CA GLN A 22 -19.23 -13.21 32.14
C GLN A 22 -17.91 -13.09 31.38
N ILE A 23 -16.87 -12.67 32.08
CA ILE A 23 -15.50 -12.61 31.58
C ILE A 23 -15.12 -14.00 31.05
N PRO A 24 -14.53 -14.10 29.84
CA PRO A 24 -14.25 -15.38 29.21
C PRO A 24 -13.36 -16.26 30.09
N THR A 25 -13.69 -17.55 30.16
CA THR A 25 -12.84 -18.56 30.77
C THR A 25 -12.12 -19.37 29.68
N VAL A 26 -11.11 -20.15 30.09
CA VAL A 26 -10.37 -21.04 29.18
C VAL A 26 -11.36 -21.88 28.37
N PRO A 27 -11.22 -21.96 27.03
CA PRO A 27 -12.12 -22.77 26.21
C PRO A 27 -12.12 -24.24 26.61
N GLU A 28 -13.27 -24.90 26.46
CA GLU A 28 -13.35 -26.36 26.48
C GLU A 28 -12.65 -26.94 25.24
N GLY A 29 -11.78 -27.92 25.41
CA GLY A 29 -11.08 -28.58 24.30
C GLY A 29 -9.60 -28.78 24.57
N ASN A 30 -8.83 -29.11 23.53
CA ASN A 30 -7.39 -29.28 23.64
C ASN A 30 -6.64 -27.94 23.55
N ILE A 31 -6.75 -27.15 24.62
CA ILE A 31 -6.08 -25.86 24.75
C ILE A 31 -4.70 -26.06 25.34
N PHE A 32 -3.68 -25.71 24.58
CA PHE A 32 -2.29 -25.90 24.98
C PHE A 32 -1.80 -24.76 25.89
N HIS A 33 -2.15 -23.52 25.57
CA HIS A 33 -1.84 -22.35 26.39
C HIS A 33 -2.99 -21.36 26.33
N PHE A 34 -3.31 -20.74 27.46
CA PHE A 34 -4.29 -19.65 27.56
C PHE A 34 -3.85 -18.63 28.60
N GLN A 35 -3.89 -17.34 28.23
CA GLN A 35 -3.62 -16.23 29.11
C GLN A 35 -4.64 -15.11 28.87
N SER A 36 -5.55 -14.90 29.83
CA SER A 36 -6.53 -13.81 29.74
C SER A 36 -5.98 -12.45 30.19
N PHE A 37 -4.95 -12.43 31.04
CA PHE A 37 -4.48 -11.24 31.77
C PHE A 37 -5.54 -10.57 32.69
N GLY A 38 -6.66 -11.24 32.95
CA GLY A 38 -7.72 -10.73 33.83
C GLY A 38 -7.34 -10.62 35.32
N ASN A 39 -6.37 -11.43 35.74
CA ASN A 39 -5.92 -11.56 37.13
C ASN A 39 -4.48 -11.07 37.30
N SER A 40 -4.13 -10.61 38.50
CA SER A 40 -2.78 -10.09 38.81
C SER A 40 -1.68 -11.16 38.87
N ASP A 41 -2.05 -12.45 38.79
CA ASP A 41 -1.15 -13.60 38.83
C ASP A 41 -0.49 -13.92 37.47
N TRP A 42 -0.81 -13.17 36.41
CA TRP A 42 -0.16 -13.30 35.09
C TRP A 42 1.38 -13.26 35.20
N SER A 43 1.90 -12.49 36.16
CA SER A 43 3.34 -12.36 36.43
C SER A 43 4.01 -13.65 36.95
N ASN A 44 3.22 -14.67 37.32
CA ASN A 44 3.74 -16.00 37.66
C ASN A 44 4.06 -16.84 36.43
N THR A 45 3.40 -16.58 35.29
CA THR A 45 3.51 -17.38 34.05
C THR A 45 4.19 -16.60 32.94
N TRP A 46 4.12 -15.28 32.96
CA TRP A 46 4.74 -14.39 31.98
C TRP A 46 5.76 -13.47 32.68
N SER A 47 6.87 -13.20 31.98
CA SER A 47 7.96 -12.37 32.47
C SER A 47 8.19 -11.20 31.53
N VAL A 48 8.36 -10.02 32.11
CA VAL A 48 8.83 -8.82 31.41
C VAL A 48 10.34 -8.95 31.20
N SER A 49 10.82 -8.55 30.02
CA SER A 49 12.26 -8.51 29.72
C SER A 49 12.97 -7.56 30.68
N LYS A 50 14.09 -8.02 31.25
CA LYS A 50 14.91 -7.25 32.22
C LYS A 50 16.14 -6.59 31.57
N LEU A 51 16.26 -6.68 30.25
CA LEU A 51 17.35 -6.09 29.50
C LEU A 51 17.23 -4.55 29.48
N ASP A 52 18.36 -3.85 29.59
CA ASP A 52 18.41 -2.39 29.80
C ASP A 52 17.71 -1.57 28.71
N ASN A 53 17.68 -2.06 27.47
CA ASN A 53 17.03 -1.39 26.34
C ASN A 53 15.49 -1.58 26.32
N TYR A 54 14.95 -2.55 27.05
CA TYR A 54 13.52 -2.83 27.14
C TYR A 54 12.88 -2.02 28.27
N THR A 55 12.63 -0.74 27.99
CA THR A 55 12.15 0.22 28.98
C THR A 55 10.64 0.43 29.00
N GLY A 56 9.89 -0.32 28.19
CA GLY A 56 8.43 -0.29 28.12
C GLY A 56 7.76 -0.73 29.43
N VAL A 57 6.56 -0.22 29.68
CA VAL A 57 5.81 -0.50 30.92
C VAL A 57 4.54 -1.28 30.59
N TRP A 58 4.46 -2.49 31.15
CA TRP A 58 3.28 -3.35 31.05
C TRP A 58 2.38 -3.14 32.27
N GLU A 59 1.11 -2.81 32.03
CA GLU A 59 0.13 -2.58 33.09
C GLU A 59 -1.17 -3.31 32.79
N VAL A 60 -1.71 -4.04 33.76
CA VAL A 60 -3.04 -4.65 33.63
C VAL A 60 -4.10 -3.67 34.12
N SER A 61 -4.99 -3.30 33.22
CA SER A 61 -6.08 -2.35 33.52
C SER A 61 -7.34 -2.71 32.74
N GLU A 62 -8.46 -2.11 33.15
CA GLU A 62 -9.70 -2.20 32.39
C GLU A 62 -9.63 -1.33 31.14
N SER A 63 -10.25 -1.79 30.06
CA SER A 63 -10.32 -1.02 28.82
C SER A 63 -11.21 0.21 28.96
N ALA A 64 -10.88 1.28 28.22
CA ALA A 64 -11.73 2.47 28.13
C ALA A 64 -13.10 2.16 27.49
N GLN A 65 -14.09 3.01 27.76
CA GLN A 65 -15.41 2.88 27.14
C GLN A 65 -15.35 3.16 25.63
N PRO A 66 -16.12 2.42 24.80
CA PRO A 66 -17.00 1.31 25.19
C PRO A 66 -16.22 0.03 25.49
N GLN A 67 -16.52 -0.61 26.61
CA GLN A 67 -15.96 -1.91 26.99
C GLN A 67 -16.69 -3.04 26.25
N ALA A 68 -15.96 -4.08 25.83
CA ALA A 68 -16.59 -5.28 25.27
C ALA A 68 -17.35 -6.05 26.34
N ILE A 69 -16.72 -6.25 27.50
CA ILE A 69 -17.35 -6.76 28.72
C ILE A 69 -16.93 -5.84 29.87
N PRO A 70 -17.88 -5.29 30.66
CA PRO A 70 -17.56 -4.50 31.83
C PRO A 70 -16.67 -5.25 32.82
N GLY A 71 -15.54 -4.66 33.20
CA GLY A 71 -14.57 -5.26 34.13
C GLY A 71 -13.59 -6.26 33.51
N GLU A 72 -13.68 -6.57 32.21
CA GLU A 72 -12.64 -7.34 31.51
C GLU A 72 -11.35 -6.50 31.44
N LYS A 73 -10.25 -7.09 31.90
CA LYS A 73 -8.93 -6.45 31.91
C LYS A 73 -8.07 -6.99 30.79
N MET A 74 -7.17 -6.13 30.31
CA MET A 74 -6.15 -6.45 29.32
C MET A 74 -4.79 -5.99 29.86
N ILE A 75 -3.71 -6.53 29.29
CA ILE A 75 -2.36 -6.01 29.57
C ILE A 75 -2.00 -4.96 28.52
N TYR A 76 -1.65 -3.76 28.98
CA TYR A 76 -1.41 -2.59 28.16
C TYR A 76 0.06 -2.19 28.14
N MET A 77 0.48 -1.66 26.98
CA MET A 77 1.75 -0.97 26.77
C MET A 77 1.57 0.52 27.04
N THR A 78 1.89 1.01 28.23
CA THR A 78 1.45 2.37 28.68
C THR A 78 2.46 3.49 28.41
N LYS A 79 3.65 3.16 27.89
CA LYS A 79 4.76 4.08 27.63
C LYS A 79 5.11 4.17 26.14
N ALA A 80 5.04 5.38 25.58
CA ALA A 80 5.45 5.67 24.21
C ALA A 80 6.97 5.54 24.00
N MET A 81 7.40 5.44 22.73
CA MET A 81 8.81 5.44 22.28
C MET A 81 9.70 4.47 23.09
N SER A 82 9.26 3.23 23.23
CA SER A 82 9.93 2.24 24.09
C SER A 82 9.95 0.86 23.45
N TYR A 83 11.00 0.09 23.74
CA TYR A 83 11.02 -1.35 23.47
C TYR A 83 10.28 -2.10 24.56
N TYR A 84 9.48 -3.07 24.14
CA TYR A 84 8.66 -3.91 24.99
C TYR A 84 9.03 -5.37 24.80
N GLY A 85 9.17 -6.06 25.92
CA GLY A 85 9.46 -7.49 25.96
C GLY A 85 8.60 -8.13 27.03
N LEU A 86 7.76 -9.08 26.64
CA LEU A 86 6.91 -9.87 27.53
C LEU A 86 6.80 -11.27 26.96
N SER A 87 7.26 -12.29 27.69
CA SER A 87 7.18 -13.67 27.19
C SER A 87 6.88 -14.69 28.28
N THR A 88 6.52 -15.87 27.84
CA THR A 88 6.30 -17.06 28.65
C THR A 88 7.03 -18.26 28.04
N LYS A 89 7.46 -19.18 28.90
CA LYS A 89 8.00 -20.48 28.51
C LYS A 89 7.03 -21.55 28.94
N PHE A 90 6.73 -22.47 28.03
CA PHE A 90 5.78 -23.53 28.27
C PHE A 90 6.39 -24.64 29.13
N ASP A 91 5.56 -25.26 29.97
CA ASP A 91 5.97 -26.41 30.79
C ASP A 91 6.40 -27.61 29.96
N GLN A 92 5.81 -27.77 28.77
CA GLN A 92 6.13 -28.79 27.78
C GLN A 92 6.25 -28.13 26.39
N PRO A 93 7.13 -28.61 25.51
CA PRO A 93 7.18 -28.12 24.12
C PRO A 93 5.88 -28.42 23.37
N LEU A 94 5.39 -27.46 22.59
CA LEU A 94 4.34 -27.66 21.60
C LEU A 94 4.94 -28.33 20.35
N VAL A 95 4.44 -29.54 20.06
CA VAL A 95 4.83 -30.33 18.88
C VAL A 95 3.67 -30.33 17.88
N LEU A 96 3.93 -29.79 16.69
CA LEU A 96 2.94 -29.58 15.63
C LEU A 96 3.01 -30.60 14.48
N THR A 97 3.82 -31.66 14.61
CA THR A 97 3.93 -32.69 13.57
C THR A 97 2.57 -33.28 13.22
N ASP A 98 2.15 -33.09 11.97
CA ASP A 98 0.84 -33.51 11.41
C ASP A 98 -0.37 -33.01 12.21
N LYS A 99 -0.25 -31.84 12.87
CA LYS A 99 -1.32 -31.22 13.66
C LYS A 99 -1.61 -29.81 13.18
N THR A 100 -2.86 -29.39 13.38
CA THR A 100 -3.25 -27.98 13.20
C THR A 100 -2.64 -27.12 14.30
N LEU A 101 -2.14 -25.94 13.94
CA LEU A 101 -1.85 -24.85 14.86
C LEU A 101 -2.99 -23.84 14.82
N VAL A 102 -3.47 -23.44 15.99
CA VAL A 102 -4.35 -22.28 16.15
C VAL A 102 -3.71 -21.33 17.15
N LEU A 103 -3.38 -20.12 16.69
CA LEU A 103 -2.85 -19.03 17.49
C LEU A 103 -3.84 -17.88 17.45
N GLN A 104 -4.30 -17.43 18.60
CA GLN A 104 -5.32 -16.38 18.69
C GLN A 104 -5.03 -15.43 19.84
N TYR A 105 -5.34 -14.15 19.67
CA TYR A 105 -5.37 -13.18 20.77
C TYR A 105 -6.25 -11.98 20.42
N GLU A 106 -6.67 -11.26 21.45
CA GLU A 106 -7.41 -10.01 21.32
C GLU A 106 -6.47 -8.82 21.43
N LEU A 107 -6.70 -7.82 20.59
CA LEU A 107 -5.97 -6.58 20.52
C LEU A 107 -6.93 -5.41 20.69
N ARG A 108 -6.53 -4.41 21.47
CA ARG A 108 -7.26 -3.15 21.59
C ARG A 108 -6.34 -1.96 21.46
N LEU A 109 -6.68 -1.02 20.57
CA LEU A 109 -5.96 0.23 20.38
C LEU A 109 -6.72 1.38 21.08
N GLN A 110 -6.31 1.82 22.27
CA GLN A 110 -6.99 2.96 22.92
C GLN A 110 -6.57 4.30 22.31
N ASP A 111 -5.29 4.39 21.96
CA ASP A 111 -4.71 5.43 21.10
C ASP A 111 -4.45 4.86 19.69
N ALA A 112 -4.34 5.75 18.71
CA ALA A 112 -4.11 5.34 17.33
C ALA A 112 -2.71 4.72 17.17
N LEU A 113 -2.63 3.56 16.52
CA LEU A 113 -1.37 2.95 16.10
C LEU A 113 -0.90 3.61 14.80
N ASN A 114 0.05 4.54 14.90
CA ASN A 114 0.66 5.25 13.78
C ASN A 114 1.97 4.60 13.35
N CYS A 115 2.81 4.21 14.33
CA CYS A 115 4.02 3.44 14.09
C CYS A 115 4.35 2.52 15.27
N GLY A 116 4.14 1.22 15.07
CA GLY A 116 4.40 0.18 16.06
C GLY A 116 3.83 -1.17 15.66
N GLY A 117 4.20 -2.20 16.41
CA GLY A 117 3.78 -3.57 16.20
C GLY A 117 2.80 -4.04 17.28
N ALA A 118 1.85 -4.86 16.91
CA ALA A 118 1.00 -5.55 17.87
C ALA A 118 0.93 -7.04 17.59
N TYR A 119 2.04 -7.61 17.11
CA TYR A 119 2.19 -9.02 16.77
C TYR A 119 2.77 -9.84 17.93
N ILE A 120 2.44 -11.12 17.96
CA ILE A 120 3.01 -12.10 18.86
C ILE A 120 4.01 -12.99 18.11
N LYS A 121 5.06 -13.42 18.81
CA LYS A 121 6.07 -14.36 18.33
C LYS A 121 5.96 -15.67 19.11
N LEU A 122 6.09 -16.79 18.40
CA LEU A 122 6.25 -18.14 18.96
C LEU A 122 7.72 -18.53 18.87
N PHE A 123 8.31 -19.01 19.96
CA PHE A 123 9.75 -19.21 20.07
C PHE A 123 10.14 -20.69 20.09
N GLY A 124 11.22 -21.00 19.38
CA GLY A 124 11.87 -22.30 19.42
C GLY A 124 12.99 -22.32 20.46
N LYS A 125 13.87 -23.31 20.39
CA LYS A 125 15.02 -23.44 21.32
C LYS A 125 16.17 -22.47 21.03
N GLU A 126 16.19 -21.86 19.85
CA GLU A 126 17.28 -20.99 19.40
C GLU A 126 17.20 -19.62 20.11
N ASN A 127 18.18 -19.31 20.98
CA ASN A 127 18.30 -18.05 21.72
C ASN A 127 17.10 -17.68 22.62
N PHE A 128 16.27 -18.65 23.04
CA PHE A 128 15.20 -18.45 24.02
C PHE A 128 15.48 -19.21 25.31
N GLU A 129 16.40 -18.68 26.12
CA GLU A 129 16.85 -19.33 27.36
C GLU A 129 15.87 -19.10 28.52
N THR A 130 15.67 -17.83 28.89
CA THR A 130 14.75 -17.40 29.94
C THR A 130 13.72 -16.39 29.43
N PRO A 131 12.46 -16.44 29.92
CA PRO A 131 11.42 -15.48 29.48
C PRO A 131 11.74 -14.01 29.77
N ASP A 132 12.56 -13.73 30.78
CA ASP A 132 12.96 -12.38 31.18
C ASP A 132 14.18 -11.84 30.40
N SER A 133 14.70 -12.59 29.43
CA SER A 133 15.79 -12.17 28.54
C SER A 133 15.35 -11.96 27.09
N LEU A 134 14.03 -11.86 26.83
CA LEU A 134 13.50 -11.68 25.48
C LEU A 134 14.06 -10.42 24.83
N CYS A 135 14.57 -10.55 23.60
CA CYS A 135 15.06 -9.44 22.80
C CYS A 135 14.89 -9.65 21.28
N ASN A 136 15.27 -8.64 20.50
CA ASN A 136 15.28 -8.65 19.03
C ASN A 136 16.19 -9.72 18.42
N GLU A 137 17.19 -10.23 19.16
CA GLU A 137 18.05 -11.35 18.73
C GLU A 137 17.45 -12.73 19.02
N THR A 138 16.38 -12.78 19.82
CA THR A 138 15.66 -14.02 20.13
C THR A 138 14.97 -14.52 18.88
N ARG A 139 15.26 -15.77 18.50
CA ARG A 139 14.82 -16.33 17.24
C ARG A 139 13.44 -16.99 17.39
N TYR A 140 12.46 -16.40 16.71
CA TYR A 140 11.10 -16.93 16.65
C TYR A 140 10.97 -18.02 15.57
N VAL A 141 9.96 -18.86 15.68
CA VAL A 141 9.54 -19.83 14.66
C VAL A 141 8.44 -19.21 13.80
N ILE A 142 7.46 -18.57 14.44
CA ILE A 142 6.33 -17.89 13.81
C ILE A 142 6.19 -16.49 14.41
N MET A 143 5.93 -15.50 13.57
CA MET A 143 5.48 -14.16 13.96
C MET A 143 4.11 -13.92 13.31
N PHE A 144 3.13 -13.54 14.11
CA PHE A 144 1.77 -13.32 13.63
C PHE A 144 1.13 -12.11 14.30
N GLY A 145 0.51 -11.24 13.51
CA GLY A 145 -0.34 -10.18 14.03
C GLY A 145 -0.16 -8.81 13.36
N PRO A 146 -0.92 -7.81 13.81
CA PRO A 146 -0.93 -6.46 13.26
C PRO A 146 0.42 -5.75 13.37
N ASP A 147 0.78 -5.01 12.34
CA ASP A 147 1.89 -4.08 12.32
C ASP A 147 1.55 -2.89 11.43
N LYS A 148 1.84 -1.69 11.91
CA LYS A 148 1.58 -0.48 11.17
C LYS A 148 2.66 0.54 11.44
N CYS A 149 3.28 1.05 10.39
CA CYS A 149 4.17 2.20 10.47
C CYS A 149 4.15 3.00 9.17
N GLY A 150 3.67 4.25 9.23
CA GLY A 150 3.50 5.10 8.06
C GLY A 150 2.51 4.52 7.06
N SER A 151 2.95 4.30 5.82
CA SER A 151 2.15 3.65 4.77
C SER A 151 2.04 2.12 4.93
N THR A 152 2.91 1.51 5.74
CA THR A 152 2.84 0.07 6.01
C THR A 152 1.65 -0.20 6.93
N ASN A 153 0.74 -1.06 6.49
CA ASN A 153 -0.43 -1.49 7.24
C ASN A 153 -0.75 -2.95 6.88
N LYS A 154 -0.34 -3.90 7.72
CA LYS A 154 -0.51 -5.33 7.42
C LYS A 154 -0.59 -6.19 8.68
N VAL A 155 -1.32 -7.28 8.58
CA VAL A 155 -1.23 -8.40 9.53
C VAL A 155 -0.13 -9.33 9.03
N HIS A 156 0.98 -9.41 9.78
CA HIS A 156 2.06 -10.32 9.47
C HIS A 156 1.63 -11.77 9.68
N PHE A 157 2.07 -12.62 8.77
CA PHE A 157 2.30 -14.04 9.04
C PHE A 157 3.66 -14.38 8.43
N ILE A 158 4.64 -14.58 9.31
CA ILE A 158 6.01 -14.89 8.94
C ILE A 158 6.40 -16.16 9.68
N PHE A 159 7.04 -17.09 8.98
CA PHE A 159 7.68 -18.23 9.62
C PHE A 159 9.12 -18.38 9.16
N ARG A 160 10.00 -18.85 10.06
CA ARG A 160 11.39 -19.12 9.73
C ARG A 160 11.52 -20.55 9.22
N TYR A 161 12.08 -20.69 8.03
CA TYR A 161 12.30 -21.96 7.38
C TYR A 161 13.79 -22.22 7.22
N LYS A 162 14.22 -23.44 7.55
CA LYS A 162 15.61 -23.86 7.39
C LYS A 162 15.74 -24.70 6.12
N ASN A 163 16.48 -24.19 5.14
CA ASN A 163 16.82 -24.93 3.93
C ASN A 163 17.55 -26.24 4.31
N PRO A 164 17.00 -27.42 3.96
CA PRO A 164 17.57 -28.71 4.35
C PRO A 164 18.90 -29.02 3.65
N LYS A 165 19.20 -28.34 2.55
CA LYS A 165 20.39 -28.56 1.72
C LYS A 165 21.53 -27.60 2.08
N THR A 166 21.26 -26.31 2.18
CA THR A 166 22.27 -25.29 2.51
C THR A 166 22.41 -25.06 4.02
N GLY A 167 21.37 -25.40 4.80
CA GLY A 167 21.29 -25.11 6.23
C GLY A 167 20.96 -23.65 6.56
N GLU A 168 20.80 -22.80 5.55
CA GLU A 168 20.43 -21.39 5.68
C GLU A 168 19.00 -21.27 6.22
N VAL A 169 18.79 -20.28 7.10
CA VAL A 169 17.47 -19.99 7.68
C VAL A 169 16.98 -18.67 7.13
N GLU A 170 15.82 -18.70 6.50
CA GLU A 170 15.20 -17.55 5.85
C GLU A 170 13.79 -17.34 6.41
N GLU A 171 13.38 -16.08 6.48
CA GLU A 171 12.02 -15.70 6.84
C GLU A 171 11.14 -15.78 5.61
N LYS A 172 10.05 -16.54 5.72
CA LYS A 172 9.02 -16.66 4.68
C LYS A 172 7.92 -15.69 5.03
N HIS A 173 7.72 -14.68 4.18
CA HIS A 173 6.72 -13.63 4.37
C HIS A 173 5.48 -13.92 3.54
N MET A 174 4.31 -13.89 4.17
CA MET A 174 3.04 -14.06 3.46
C MET A 174 2.83 -12.92 2.45
N GLN A 175 2.45 -13.28 1.22
CA GLN A 175 2.07 -12.34 0.16
C GLN A 175 0.66 -11.79 0.39
N GLU A 176 0.38 -10.58 -0.10
CA GLU A 176 -0.95 -9.96 -0.05
C GLU A 176 -1.57 -9.94 1.35
N ALA A 177 -0.78 -9.48 2.34
CA ALA A 177 -1.23 -9.42 3.73
C ALA A 177 -2.46 -8.50 3.91
N PRO A 178 -3.48 -8.91 4.69
CA PRO A 178 -4.65 -8.07 4.94
C PRO A 178 -4.28 -6.88 5.82
N GLY A 179 -4.99 -5.77 5.67
CA GLY A 179 -4.83 -4.58 6.52
C GLY A 179 -5.33 -4.80 7.94
N ILE A 180 -4.78 -4.03 8.88
CA ILE A 180 -5.18 -4.09 10.30
C ILE A 180 -6.47 -3.31 10.54
N LYS A 181 -7.15 -3.62 11.65
CA LYS A 181 -8.21 -2.78 12.21
C LYS A 181 -7.58 -1.65 13.02
N THR A 182 -8.02 -0.42 12.78
CA THR A 182 -7.41 0.80 13.36
C THR A 182 -8.36 1.59 14.26
N ASP A 183 -9.56 1.09 14.49
CA ASP A 183 -10.51 1.73 15.41
C ASP A 183 -10.18 1.37 16.87
N LYS A 184 -11.01 1.87 17.81
CA LYS A 184 -10.78 1.75 19.26
C LYS A 184 -11.45 0.54 19.92
N LEU A 185 -12.06 -0.32 19.12
CA LEU A 185 -12.72 -1.53 19.58
C LEU A 185 -11.70 -2.64 19.83
N THR A 186 -12.17 -3.72 20.45
CA THR A 186 -11.36 -4.90 20.69
C THR A 186 -11.49 -5.83 19.50
N HIS A 187 -10.39 -6.09 18.79
CA HIS A 187 -10.38 -7.00 17.64
C HIS A 187 -9.72 -8.33 17.95
N LEU A 188 -10.22 -9.40 17.34
CA LEU A 188 -9.67 -10.74 17.48
C LEU A 188 -8.81 -11.10 16.28
N TYR A 189 -7.55 -11.46 16.49
CA TYR A 189 -6.67 -11.95 15.45
C TYR A 189 -6.40 -13.44 15.64
N THR A 190 -6.69 -14.23 14.61
CA THR A 190 -6.53 -15.70 14.63
C THR A 190 -5.72 -16.17 13.43
N LEU A 191 -4.71 -16.98 13.67
CA LEU A 191 -3.97 -17.73 12.66
C LEU A 191 -4.27 -19.21 12.83
N ILE A 192 -4.66 -19.86 11.73
CA ILE A 192 -4.84 -21.31 11.63
C ILE A 192 -3.87 -21.83 10.58
N VAL A 193 -3.07 -22.84 10.91
CA VAL A 193 -2.20 -23.55 9.96
C VAL A 193 -2.47 -25.04 10.04
N ARG A 194 -2.77 -25.68 8.91
CA ARG A 194 -3.25 -27.07 8.86
C ARG A 194 -2.21 -28.03 8.24
N PRO A 195 -2.34 -29.35 8.48
CA PRO A 195 -1.41 -30.35 7.95
C PRO A 195 -1.34 -30.48 6.43
N ASP A 196 -2.31 -29.94 5.71
CA ASP A 196 -2.31 -29.87 4.24
C ASP A 196 -1.55 -28.64 3.69
N ASN A 197 -0.79 -27.96 4.56
CA ASN A 197 -0.11 -26.69 4.31
C ASN A 197 -1.06 -25.51 4.02
N SER A 198 -2.38 -25.66 4.18
CA SER A 198 -3.28 -24.52 4.12
C SER A 198 -3.13 -23.67 5.38
N PHE A 199 -3.33 -22.37 5.24
CA PHE A 199 -3.47 -21.45 6.36
C PHE A 199 -4.68 -20.56 6.16
N GLU A 200 -5.19 -20.03 7.28
CA GLU A 200 -6.29 -19.10 7.30
C GLU A 200 -6.04 -18.05 8.38
N ILE A 201 -6.27 -16.79 8.03
CA ILE A 201 -6.24 -15.66 8.95
C ILE A 201 -7.66 -15.17 9.12
N LEU A 202 -8.09 -15.10 10.38
CA LEU A 202 -9.37 -14.53 10.76
C LEU A 202 -9.15 -13.25 11.54
N ILE A 203 -9.94 -12.23 11.19
CA ILE A 203 -10.09 -11.01 11.97
C ILE A 203 -11.54 -10.97 12.44
N ASP A 204 -11.74 -10.77 13.73
CA ASP A 204 -13.06 -10.73 14.36
C ASP A 204 -13.90 -12.01 14.13
N ALA A 205 -13.21 -13.15 14.09
CA ALA A 205 -13.75 -14.48 13.75
C ALA A 205 -14.29 -14.62 12.31
N GLU A 206 -13.97 -13.68 11.42
CA GLU A 206 -14.26 -13.75 9.99
C GLU A 206 -12.99 -14.03 9.18
N SER A 207 -13.07 -14.95 8.23
CA SER A 207 -11.95 -15.27 7.32
C SER A 207 -11.63 -14.08 6.42
N VAL A 208 -10.46 -13.48 6.60
CA VAL A 208 -9.97 -12.38 5.76
C VAL A 208 -8.93 -12.82 4.74
N LYS A 209 -8.22 -13.92 4.98
CA LYS A 209 -7.29 -14.51 4.02
C LYS A 209 -7.15 -16.01 4.20
N GLN A 210 -7.12 -16.73 3.08
CA GLN A 210 -6.79 -18.14 2.98
C GLN A 210 -5.65 -18.30 1.98
N GLY A 211 -4.79 -19.29 2.19
CA GLY A 211 -3.68 -19.58 1.29
C GLY A 211 -2.98 -20.89 1.64
N ASN A 212 -1.83 -21.11 1.03
CA ASN A 212 -0.98 -22.27 1.23
C ASN A 212 0.49 -21.86 1.45
N LEU A 213 1.16 -22.50 2.42
CA LEU A 213 2.55 -22.21 2.79
C LEU A 213 3.54 -22.36 1.62
N LEU A 214 3.21 -23.17 0.60
CA LEU A 214 4.07 -23.42 -0.55
C LEU A 214 3.93 -22.39 -1.67
N THR A 215 2.77 -21.74 -1.79
CA THR A 215 2.45 -20.86 -2.94
C THR A 215 2.35 -19.39 -2.57
N ASP A 216 1.94 -19.07 -1.35
CA ASP A 216 1.56 -17.71 -0.96
C ASP A 216 2.62 -17.01 -0.09
N PHE A 217 3.88 -17.47 -0.16
CA PHE A 217 5.00 -16.94 0.60
C PHE A 217 6.18 -16.53 -0.29
N VAL A 218 6.81 -15.42 0.08
CA VAL A 218 8.04 -14.91 -0.55
C VAL A 218 9.12 -14.74 0.53
N PRO A 219 10.34 -15.24 0.29
CA PRO A 219 10.71 -16.19 -0.77
C PRO A 219 9.91 -17.49 -0.65
N SER A 220 9.70 -18.23 -1.75
CA SER A 220 8.98 -19.51 -1.71
C SER A 220 9.72 -20.55 -0.89
N VAL A 221 9.02 -21.42 -0.18
CA VAL A 221 9.65 -22.52 0.61
C VAL A 221 10.55 -23.35 -0.29
N ASN A 222 10.01 -23.82 -1.41
CA ASN A 222 10.78 -24.57 -2.38
C ASN A 222 11.43 -23.59 -3.36
N PRO A 223 12.77 -23.57 -3.48
CA PRO A 223 13.44 -22.73 -4.46
C PRO A 223 13.07 -23.17 -5.89
N PRO A 224 13.23 -22.31 -6.89
CA PRO A 224 12.90 -22.66 -8.26
C PRO A 224 13.78 -23.81 -8.78
N LYS A 225 13.20 -24.65 -9.64
CA LYS A 225 13.90 -25.81 -10.25
C LYS A 225 15.05 -25.38 -11.16
N GLU A 226 14.89 -24.22 -11.78
CA GLU A 226 15.85 -23.62 -12.71
C GLU A 226 16.16 -22.19 -12.25
N ILE A 227 17.38 -21.74 -12.52
CA ILE A 227 17.84 -20.38 -12.26
C ILE A 227 18.52 -19.83 -13.52
N ASP A 228 18.57 -18.51 -13.63
CA ASP A 228 19.39 -17.81 -14.61
C ASP A 228 20.86 -18.22 -14.44
N ASP A 229 21.51 -18.59 -15.54
CA ASP A 229 22.93 -18.93 -15.50
C ASP A 229 23.77 -17.68 -15.24
N PRO A 230 24.46 -17.58 -14.08
CA PRO A 230 25.25 -16.40 -13.73
C PRO A 230 26.48 -16.22 -14.63
N SER A 231 26.86 -17.24 -15.40
CA SER A 231 27.96 -17.19 -16.37
C SER A 231 27.52 -16.80 -17.78
N ASP A 232 26.21 -16.76 -18.04
CA ASP A 232 25.68 -16.36 -19.34
C ASP A 232 25.63 -14.83 -19.43
N THR A 233 26.15 -14.29 -20.52
CA THR A 233 26.24 -12.85 -20.72
C THR A 233 25.62 -12.48 -22.05
N LYS A 234 24.99 -11.31 -22.07
CA LYS A 234 24.33 -10.82 -23.27
C LYS A 234 25.32 -10.70 -24.43
N PRO A 235 25.06 -11.36 -25.57
CA PRO A 235 25.93 -11.24 -26.74
C PRO A 235 26.04 -9.79 -27.22
N ALA A 236 27.21 -9.38 -27.68
CA ALA A 236 27.46 -8.03 -28.18
C ALA A 236 26.66 -7.70 -29.46
N ASP A 237 26.23 -8.71 -30.21
CA ASP A 237 25.37 -8.60 -31.39
C ASP A 237 23.88 -8.60 -31.06
N TRP A 238 23.50 -8.65 -29.77
CA TRP A 238 22.11 -8.62 -29.36
C TRP A 238 21.56 -7.19 -29.36
N VAL A 239 20.64 -6.92 -30.27
CA VAL A 239 20.00 -5.60 -30.36
C VAL A 239 18.86 -5.48 -29.35
N ASP A 240 18.84 -4.38 -28.60
CA ASP A 240 17.75 -4.03 -27.66
C ASP A 240 16.65 -3.21 -28.30
N ASP A 241 17.02 -2.39 -29.29
CA ASP A 241 16.09 -1.50 -29.96
C ASP A 241 15.20 -2.31 -30.91
N GLU A 242 13.94 -2.51 -30.51
CA GLU A 242 12.91 -3.13 -31.35
C GLU A 242 12.71 -2.34 -32.67
N MET A 243 12.94 -1.03 -32.61
CA MET A 243 12.79 -0.12 -33.73
C MET A 243 14.14 0.49 -34.11
N MET A 244 14.46 0.52 -35.40
CA MET A 244 15.62 1.22 -35.93
C MET A 244 15.18 2.32 -36.88
N ASP A 245 16.04 3.30 -37.09
CA ASP A 245 15.85 4.28 -38.14
C ASP A 245 15.90 3.60 -39.50
N ASP A 246 14.99 3.96 -40.40
CA ASP A 246 14.96 3.45 -41.76
C ASP A 246 16.24 3.87 -42.50
N PRO A 247 17.14 2.93 -42.84
CA PRO A 247 18.41 3.25 -43.48
C PRO A 247 18.22 3.72 -44.92
N ASP A 248 17.06 3.45 -45.53
CA ASP A 248 16.72 3.84 -46.89
C ASP A 248 15.99 5.20 -46.93
N ALA A 249 15.63 5.76 -45.76
CA ALA A 249 14.99 7.06 -45.69
C ALA A 249 16.00 8.19 -45.90
N ILE A 250 15.68 9.08 -46.84
CA ILE A 250 16.50 10.25 -47.17
C ILE A 250 15.71 11.50 -46.79
N LYS A 251 16.39 12.48 -46.18
CA LYS A 251 15.80 13.80 -45.88
C LYS A 251 15.24 14.42 -47.17
N PRO A 252 13.95 14.76 -47.22
CA PRO A 252 13.36 15.43 -48.38
C PRO A 252 14.01 16.79 -48.64
N ASP A 253 14.15 17.15 -49.92
CA ASP A 253 14.74 18.44 -50.34
C ASP A 253 13.92 19.65 -49.85
N ASP A 254 12.63 19.48 -49.58
CA ASP A 254 11.73 20.51 -49.08
C ASP A 254 11.74 20.65 -47.54
N TRP A 255 12.64 19.93 -46.84
CA TRP A 255 12.82 19.99 -45.40
C TRP A 255 13.96 20.94 -45.01
N ASP A 256 13.63 22.22 -44.89
CA ASP A 256 14.57 23.25 -44.46
C ASP A 256 14.65 23.37 -42.93
N GLU A 257 15.71 22.78 -42.36
CA GLU A 257 15.98 22.78 -40.91
C GLU A 257 16.49 24.14 -40.39
N THR A 258 16.76 25.10 -41.28
CA THR A 258 17.25 26.44 -40.91
C THR A 258 16.13 27.44 -40.65
N GLN A 259 14.89 27.08 -40.98
CA GLN A 259 13.73 27.90 -40.68
C GLN A 259 13.58 28.07 -39.17
N PRO A 260 13.32 29.28 -38.65
CA PRO A 260 13.00 29.48 -37.24
C PRO A 260 11.57 29.00 -36.95
N GLU A 261 11.33 28.47 -35.74
CA GLU A 261 10.00 28.03 -35.30
C GLU A 261 8.99 29.18 -35.27
N PHE A 262 9.48 30.39 -35.01
CA PHE A 262 8.68 31.60 -34.91
C PHE A 262 9.24 32.71 -35.81
N VAL A 263 8.34 33.44 -36.47
CA VAL A 263 8.62 34.63 -37.27
C VAL A 263 7.77 35.79 -36.79
N LYS A 264 8.22 37.03 -36.98
CA LYS A 264 7.41 38.22 -36.64
C LYS A 264 6.13 38.24 -37.48
N ASP A 265 4.99 38.55 -36.86
CA ASP A 265 3.69 38.66 -37.53
C ASP A 265 3.73 39.74 -38.64
N PRO A 266 3.62 39.36 -39.92
CA PRO A 266 3.66 40.32 -41.03
C PRO A 266 2.53 41.35 -40.99
N SER A 267 1.41 41.03 -40.33
CA SER A 267 0.27 41.93 -40.19
C SER A 267 0.40 42.94 -39.05
N LYS A 268 1.42 42.79 -38.19
CA LYS A 268 1.66 43.60 -36.99
C LYS A 268 3.14 43.97 -36.85
N LEU A 269 3.79 44.28 -37.98
CA LEU A 269 5.18 44.74 -37.98
C LEU A 269 5.32 46.16 -37.41
N ASP A 270 4.29 46.97 -37.63
CA ASP A 270 4.23 48.35 -37.14
C ASP A 270 3.44 48.42 -35.83
N PRO A 271 3.84 49.31 -34.88
CA PRO A 271 3.11 49.50 -33.64
C PRO A 271 1.67 50.01 -33.91
N PRO A 272 0.69 49.58 -33.11
CA PRO A 272 -0.68 50.07 -33.23
C PRO A 272 -0.77 51.58 -32.93
N GLU A 273 -1.77 52.24 -33.49
CA GLU A 273 -2.00 53.67 -33.29
C GLU A 273 -2.16 53.99 -31.79
N GLY A 274 -1.33 54.91 -31.27
CA GLY A 274 -1.30 55.29 -29.86
C GLY A 274 -0.21 54.61 -29.01
N TRP A 275 0.66 53.77 -29.60
CA TRP A 275 1.80 53.19 -28.89
C TRP A 275 2.83 54.25 -28.46
N LEU A 276 3.22 54.25 -27.19
CA LEU A 276 4.13 55.23 -26.61
C LEU A 276 5.59 54.74 -26.69
N VAL A 277 6.24 54.93 -27.84
CA VAL A 277 7.61 54.42 -28.10
C VAL A 277 8.66 55.02 -27.15
N ASP A 278 8.52 56.30 -26.82
CA ASP A 278 9.50 57.03 -26.00
C ASP A 278 9.31 56.86 -24.48
N GLU A 279 8.21 56.24 -24.05
CA GLU A 279 7.95 55.98 -22.63
C GLU A 279 8.38 54.55 -22.29
N PRO A 280 9.18 54.34 -21.23
CA PRO A 280 9.62 52.99 -20.86
C PRO A 280 8.45 52.17 -20.30
N LYS A 281 8.47 50.85 -20.55
CA LYS A 281 7.47 49.89 -20.02
C LYS A 281 7.44 49.87 -18.49
N PHE A 282 8.60 50.08 -17.87
CA PHE A 282 8.77 50.12 -16.42
C PHE A 282 9.49 51.40 -16.00
N ILE A 283 9.07 52.00 -14.90
CA ILE A 283 9.73 53.15 -14.25
C ILE A 283 10.15 52.75 -12.84
N THR A 284 11.15 53.40 -12.26
CA THR A 284 11.48 53.21 -10.84
C THR A 284 10.32 53.67 -9.98
N ASP A 285 9.96 52.89 -8.97
CA ASP A 285 8.88 53.22 -8.03
C ASP A 285 9.22 54.52 -7.28
N PRO A 286 8.44 55.61 -7.48
CA PRO A 286 8.71 56.88 -6.82
C PRO A 286 8.41 56.86 -5.31
N GLU A 287 7.63 55.88 -4.84
CA GLU A 287 7.27 55.72 -3.42
C GLU A 287 8.20 54.75 -2.69
N ALA A 288 9.08 54.03 -3.41
CA ALA A 288 10.06 53.16 -2.80
C ALA A 288 11.19 53.98 -2.17
N ALA A 289 11.40 53.78 -0.87
CA ALA A 289 12.53 54.31 -0.14
C ALA A 289 13.51 53.19 0.23
N LYS A 290 14.80 53.52 0.28
CA LYS A 290 15.84 52.61 0.74
C LYS A 290 15.54 52.14 2.18
N PRO A 291 15.49 50.82 2.45
CA PRO A 291 15.31 50.30 3.80
C PRO A 291 16.42 50.76 4.75
N GLU A 292 16.08 51.05 6.02
CA GLU A 292 17.05 51.49 7.03
C GLU A 292 18.10 50.42 7.37
N ASP A 293 17.79 49.14 7.13
CA ASP A 293 18.66 47.99 7.34
C ASP A 293 19.46 47.57 6.10
N TRP A 294 19.38 48.34 5.00
CA TRP A 294 20.15 48.05 3.79
C TRP A 294 21.60 48.50 3.91
N ASP A 295 22.51 47.52 3.86
CA ASP A 295 23.96 47.73 3.87
C ASP A 295 24.52 47.67 2.44
N ASP A 296 24.95 48.81 1.89
CA ASP A 296 25.49 48.88 0.51
C ASP A 296 26.83 48.14 0.35
N ASP A 297 27.60 47.95 1.43
CA ASP A 297 28.89 47.25 1.39
C ASP A 297 28.69 45.72 1.30
N ILE A 298 27.58 45.22 1.86
CA ILE A 298 27.21 43.80 1.81
C ILE A 298 26.31 43.48 0.62
N HIS A 299 25.35 44.36 0.30
CA HIS A 299 24.27 44.12 -0.66
C HIS A 299 24.38 44.93 -1.97
N GLY A 300 25.37 45.83 -2.09
CA GLY A 300 25.53 46.73 -3.23
C GLY A 300 24.66 47.99 -3.12
N GLU A 301 24.89 48.96 -4.01
CA GLU A 301 24.08 50.20 -4.05
C GLU A 301 22.61 49.86 -4.23
N TRP A 302 21.77 50.34 -3.31
CA TRP A 302 20.32 50.13 -3.40
C TRP A 302 19.72 50.79 -4.64
N GLU A 303 19.07 50.00 -5.50
CA GLU A 303 18.27 50.47 -6.62
C GLU A 303 16.78 50.29 -6.33
N ALA A 304 15.98 51.32 -6.62
CA ALA A 304 14.54 51.27 -6.41
C ALA A 304 13.89 50.19 -7.32
N PRO A 305 12.93 49.40 -6.82
CA PRO A 305 12.21 48.43 -7.63
C PRO A 305 11.51 49.13 -8.80
N THR A 306 11.46 48.46 -9.95
CA THR A 306 10.76 48.99 -11.12
C THR A 306 9.30 48.55 -11.09
N ILE A 307 8.40 49.51 -11.34
CA ILE A 307 6.95 49.28 -11.45
C ILE A 307 6.49 49.52 -12.89
N PRO A 308 5.39 48.88 -13.34
CA PRO A 308 4.78 49.19 -14.63
C PRO A 308 4.48 50.69 -14.73
N ASN A 309 4.88 51.33 -15.82
CA ASN A 309 4.65 52.75 -16.01
C ASN A 309 3.13 53.01 -16.15
N PRO A 310 2.50 53.82 -15.27
CA PRO A 310 1.05 54.05 -15.30
C PRO A 310 0.54 54.64 -16.62
N LYS A 311 1.40 55.35 -17.37
CA LYS A 311 1.05 55.87 -18.71
C LYS A 311 0.80 54.75 -19.74
N CYS A 312 1.36 53.57 -19.50
CA CYS A 312 1.25 52.40 -20.37
C CYS A 312 -0.04 51.61 -20.16
N GLU A 313 -0.73 51.82 -19.04
CA GLU A 313 -2.04 51.20 -18.77
C GLU A 313 -3.15 51.85 -19.60
N VAL A 314 -3.01 53.13 -19.90
CA VAL A 314 -3.99 53.91 -20.69
C VAL A 314 -3.69 53.92 -22.19
N ALA A 315 -2.54 53.38 -22.60
CA ALA A 315 -2.11 53.28 -24.00
C ALA A 315 -2.14 51.82 -24.48
N PRO A 316 -2.18 51.55 -25.80
CA PRO A 316 -2.04 50.19 -26.36
C PRO A 316 -0.71 49.50 -25.99
N GLY A 317 0.30 50.27 -25.60
CA GLY A 317 1.56 49.80 -25.02
C GLY A 317 2.64 50.88 -25.07
N CYS A 318 3.83 50.52 -24.57
CA CYS A 318 4.96 51.43 -24.36
C CYS A 318 6.30 50.80 -24.73
N GLY A 319 7.31 51.64 -24.92
CA GLY A 319 8.70 51.27 -25.18
C GLY A 319 8.93 50.79 -26.61
N GLU A 320 10.10 50.20 -26.86
CA GLU A 320 10.41 49.64 -28.18
C GLU A 320 9.39 48.55 -28.54
N TYR A 321 8.79 48.70 -29.73
CA TYR A 321 7.76 47.79 -30.21
C TYR A 321 8.40 46.53 -30.79
N GLU A 322 8.01 45.38 -30.26
CA GLU A 322 8.37 44.08 -30.80
C GLU A 322 7.10 43.43 -31.37
N ALA A 323 7.09 43.25 -32.70
CA ALA A 323 6.02 42.55 -33.38
C ALA A 323 5.81 41.16 -32.76
N PRO A 324 4.56 40.75 -32.49
CA PRO A 324 4.28 39.44 -31.90
C PRO A 324 4.80 38.33 -32.82
N LEU A 325 5.35 37.29 -32.22
CA LEU A 325 5.85 36.14 -32.94
C LEU A 325 4.69 35.19 -33.28
N ILE A 326 4.59 34.81 -34.55
CA ILE A 326 3.66 33.78 -35.05
C ILE A 326 4.44 32.54 -35.47
N ARG A 327 3.78 31.39 -35.43
CA ARG A 327 4.38 30.12 -35.85
C ARG A 327 4.71 30.16 -37.34
N ASN A 328 5.95 29.84 -37.68
CA ASN A 328 6.37 29.74 -39.07
C ASN A 328 5.82 28.46 -39.70
N GLU A 329 4.95 28.58 -40.69
CA GLU A 329 4.36 27.43 -41.40
C GLU A 329 5.41 26.60 -42.15
N LEU A 330 6.58 27.19 -42.46
CA LEU A 330 7.69 26.51 -43.11
C LEU A 330 8.61 25.76 -42.14
N TYR A 331 8.42 25.94 -40.83
CA TYR A 331 9.23 25.24 -39.83
C TYR A 331 8.80 23.77 -39.71
N LYS A 332 9.68 22.87 -40.12
CA LYS A 332 9.48 21.42 -39.99
C LYS A 332 10.30 20.79 -38.86
N GLY A 333 11.22 21.53 -38.24
CA GLY A 333 12.13 21.02 -37.21
C GLY A 333 13.34 20.27 -37.79
N LYS A 334 14.09 19.55 -36.96
CA LYS A 334 15.15 18.66 -37.44
C LYS A 334 14.53 17.40 -38.02
N TRP A 335 14.95 17.01 -39.21
CA TRP A 335 14.46 15.80 -39.84
C TRP A 335 15.01 14.59 -39.11
N THR A 336 14.13 13.64 -38.77
CA THR A 336 14.51 12.32 -38.29
C THR A 336 13.92 11.27 -39.22
N PRO A 337 14.69 10.23 -39.60
CA PRO A 337 14.17 9.14 -40.40
C PRO A 337 12.98 8.46 -39.70
N PRO A 338 12.00 7.93 -40.45
CA PRO A 338 10.95 7.12 -39.88
C PRO A 338 11.55 5.88 -39.21
N ARG A 339 10.98 5.46 -38.08
CA ARG A 339 11.42 4.24 -37.40
C ARG A 339 10.72 3.01 -37.98
N ILE A 340 11.49 2.00 -38.37
CA ILE A 340 11.03 0.70 -38.85
C ILE A 340 11.42 -0.41 -37.85
N LYS A 341 10.76 -1.56 -37.92
CA LYS A 341 11.12 -2.71 -37.08
C LYS A 341 12.52 -3.17 -37.39
N ASN A 342 13.34 -3.34 -36.37
CA ASN A 342 14.71 -3.80 -36.52
C ASN A 342 14.74 -5.31 -36.79
N PRO A 343 15.17 -5.78 -37.98
CA PRO A 343 15.22 -7.21 -38.29
C PRO A 343 16.20 -8.00 -37.41
N ALA A 344 17.15 -7.33 -36.77
CA ALA A 344 18.13 -7.95 -35.87
C ALA A 344 17.63 -8.04 -34.40
N TYR A 345 16.50 -7.41 -34.06
CA TYR A 345 15.91 -7.53 -32.73
C TYR A 345 15.32 -8.92 -32.50
N LYS A 346 15.84 -9.63 -31.50
CA LYS A 346 15.44 -11.01 -31.16
C LYS A 346 14.56 -11.09 -29.91
N GLY A 347 14.09 -9.94 -29.41
CA GLY A 347 13.40 -9.81 -28.13
C GLY A 347 14.33 -9.34 -27.02
N VAL A 348 13.76 -9.10 -25.83
CA VAL A 348 14.54 -8.76 -24.64
C VAL A 348 15.42 -9.96 -24.27
N TRP A 349 16.74 -9.73 -24.22
CA TRP A 349 17.67 -10.77 -23.82
C TRP A 349 17.38 -11.25 -22.39
N ARG A 350 17.49 -12.56 -22.17
CA ARG A 350 17.45 -13.19 -20.84
C ARG A 350 18.56 -14.24 -20.76
N PRO A 351 19.22 -14.41 -19.61
CA PRO A 351 20.16 -15.51 -19.40
C PRO A 351 19.50 -16.87 -19.67
N ARG A 352 20.29 -17.82 -20.16
CA ARG A 352 19.84 -19.22 -20.24
C ARG A 352 19.47 -19.75 -18.86
N GLN A 353 18.41 -20.55 -18.81
CA GLN A 353 18.03 -21.27 -17.59
C GLN A 353 18.93 -22.51 -17.41
N ILE A 354 19.45 -22.70 -16.21
CA ILE A 354 20.18 -23.91 -15.80
C ILE A 354 19.50 -24.55 -14.59
N PRO A 355 19.63 -25.87 -14.40
CA PRO A 355 19.13 -26.54 -13.19
C PRO A 355 19.71 -25.88 -11.94
N ASN A 356 18.85 -25.57 -10.97
CA ASN A 356 19.27 -24.93 -9.73
C ASN A 356 20.05 -25.95 -8.86
N PRO A 357 21.36 -25.72 -8.61
CA PRO A 357 22.17 -26.64 -7.82
C PRO A 357 21.71 -26.72 -6.37
N ASP A 358 20.98 -25.72 -5.87
CA ASP A 358 20.44 -25.64 -4.51
C ASP A 358 18.98 -26.08 -4.42
N TYR A 359 18.40 -26.58 -5.52
CA TYR A 359 17.02 -27.09 -5.51
C TYR A 359 16.84 -28.21 -4.49
N TYR A 360 15.74 -28.12 -3.75
CA TYR A 360 15.17 -29.15 -2.89
C TYR A 360 13.64 -29.01 -2.92
N GLU A 361 12.95 -30.05 -2.47
CA GLU A 361 11.49 -30.06 -2.38
C GLU A 361 11.08 -30.52 -0.99
N ASP A 362 10.47 -29.62 -0.23
CA ASP A 362 9.74 -29.91 0.99
C ASP A 362 8.24 -29.81 0.72
N LEU A 363 7.52 -30.87 1.07
CA LEU A 363 6.07 -30.98 0.90
C LEU A 363 5.32 -30.76 2.22
N HIS A 364 6.01 -30.59 3.34
CA HIS A 364 5.41 -30.48 4.66
C HIS A 364 5.95 -29.28 5.48
N PRO A 365 6.00 -28.05 4.93
CA PRO A 365 6.44 -26.87 5.68
C PRO A 365 5.59 -26.53 6.90
N HIS A 366 4.37 -27.07 7.02
CA HIS A 366 3.54 -26.92 8.23
C HIS A 366 4.14 -27.62 9.47
N ASN A 367 5.08 -28.55 9.27
CA ASN A 367 5.76 -29.26 10.36
C ASN A 367 6.85 -28.36 10.96
N PHE A 368 6.40 -27.30 11.65
CA PHE A 368 7.29 -26.36 12.32
C PHE A 368 8.16 -27.04 13.39
N PRO A 369 9.36 -26.51 13.67
CA PRO A 369 10.15 -26.90 14.82
C PRO A 369 9.37 -26.80 16.14
N GLU A 370 9.79 -27.56 17.15
CA GLU A 370 9.18 -27.51 18.49
C GLU A 370 9.15 -26.07 19.04
N ILE A 371 7.97 -25.65 19.48
CA ILE A 371 7.74 -24.33 20.05
C ILE A 371 7.76 -24.46 21.58
N ILE A 372 8.59 -23.67 22.26
CA ILE A 372 8.81 -23.75 23.71
C ILE A 372 8.35 -22.51 24.46
N GLY A 373 7.91 -21.47 23.77
CA GLY A 373 7.40 -20.26 24.37
C GLY A 373 6.67 -19.35 23.40
N ALA A 374 6.08 -18.28 23.94
CA ALA A 374 5.43 -17.23 23.17
C ALA A 374 5.69 -15.88 23.84
N GLY A 375 5.59 -14.79 23.07
CA GLY A 375 5.81 -13.46 23.63
C GLY A 375 5.66 -12.32 22.64
N PHE A 376 5.62 -11.11 23.21
CA PHE A 376 5.59 -9.83 22.52
C PHE A 376 6.97 -9.19 22.66
N GLU A 377 7.63 -8.99 21.52
CA GLU A 377 8.89 -8.27 21.41
C GLU A 377 8.69 -7.19 20.35
N LEU A 378 8.50 -5.95 20.82
CA LEU A 378 7.87 -4.87 20.06
C LEU A 378 8.60 -3.54 20.25
N TRP A 379 8.61 -2.71 19.22
CA TRP A 379 9.01 -1.30 19.27
C TRP A 379 7.78 -0.45 19.05
N GLU A 380 7.41 0.35 20.04
CA GLU A 380 6.23 1.20 19.96
C GLU A 380 6.59 2.68 20.00
N VAL A 381 6.08 3.43 19.04
CA VAL A 381 6.05 4.89 19.11
C VAL A 381 4.84 5.35 19.93
N ASP A 382 3.68 4.74 19.69
CA ASP A 382 2.43 5.04 20.38
C ASP A 382 2.31 4.26 21.70
N LYS A 383 1.22 4.47 22.45
CA LYS A 383 0.96 3.81 23.74
C LYS A 383 -0.49 3.33 23.83
N ASP A 384 -0.85 2.72 24.95
CA ASP A 384 -2.19 2.23 25.29
C ASP A 384 -2.73 1.18 24.32
N ILE A 385 -1.82 0.30 23.88
CA ILE A 385 -2.09 -0.90 23.08
C ILE A 385 -2.27 -2.07 24.05
N GLY A 386 -3.43 -2.72 24.01
CA GLY A 386 -3.84 -3.75 24.97
C GLY A 386 -3.96 -5.13 24.35
N PHE A 387 -3.51 -6.15 25.08
CA PHE A 387 -3.61 -7.56 24.68
C PHE A 387 -4.40 -8.35 25.72
N ALA A 388 -5.23 -9.27 25.25
CA ALA A 388 -5.92 -10.23 26.11
C ALA A 388 -6.11 -11.56 25.39
N ASN A 389 -6.51 -12.57 26.17
CA ASN A 389 -7.00 -13.85 25.66
C ASN A 389 -6.03 -14.51 24.66
N VAL A 390 -4.73 -14.48 24.97
CA VAL A 390 -3.70 -15.16 24.18
C VAL A 390 -3.89 -16.66 24.30
N LEU A 391 -4.13 -17.32 23.19
CA LEU A 391 -4.52 -18.71 23.11
C LEU A 391 -3.68 -19.45 22.05
N LEU A 392 -3.19 -20.63 22.44
CA LEU A 392 -2.60 -21.61 21.55
C LEU A 392 -3.33 -22.94 21.68
N SER A 393 -3.72 -23.52 20.55
CA SER A 393 -4.49 -24.75 20.49
C SER A 393 -4.10 -25.59 19.27
N THR A 394 -4.48 -26.86 19.31
CA THR A 394 -4.47 -27.76 18.14
C THR A 394 -5.87 -28.19 17.72
N ASP A 395 -6.89 -27.67 18.40
CA ASP A 395 -8.31 -27.95 18.18
C ASP A 395 -8.99 -26.69 17.61
N GLU A 396 -9.07 -26.65 16.28
CA GLU A 396 -9.72 -25.56 15.55
C GLU A 396 -11.22 -25.46 15.85
N ALA A 397 -11.91 -26.60 16.01
CA ALA A 397 -13.35 -26.60 16.25
C ALA A 397 -13.69 -26.02 17.63
N ALA A 398 -12.88 -26.32 18.65
CA ALA A 398 -13.02 -25.74 19.98
C ALA A 398 -12.86 -24.21 19.96
N VAL A 399 -11.87 -23.69 19.24
CA VAL A 399 -11.62 -22.25 19.14
C VAL A 399 -12.76 -21.53 18.41
N HIS A 400 -13.25 -22.07 17.29
CA HIS A 400 -14.43 -21.51 16.60
C HIS A 400 -15.68 -21.51 17.48
N LYS A 401 -15.91 -22.59 18.23
CA LYS A 401 -17.03 -22.67 19.19
C LYS A 401 -16.91 -21.57 20.26
N TRP A 402 -15.71 -21.41 20.82
CA TRP A 402 -15.43 -20.39 21.85
C TRP A 402 -15.63 -18.97 21.32
N ASN A 403 -15.15 -18.67 20.11
CA ASN A 403 -15.35 -17.37 19.47
C ASN A 403 -16.82 -17.05 19.25
N LYS A 404 -17.62 -18.03 18.80
CA LYS A 404 -19.08 -17.88 18.65
C LYS A 404 -19.80 -17.62 19.96
N GLN A 405 -19.34 -18.22 21.04
CA GLN A 405 -19.97 -18.10 22.36
C GLN A 405 -19.54 -16.82 23.10
N HIS A 406 -18.30 -16.35 22.91
CA HIS A 406 -17.74 -15.26 23.71
C HIS A 406 -17.37 -14.02 22.90
N PHE A 407 -16.52 -14.16 21.87
CA PHE A 407 -16.00 -12.99 21.15
C PHE A 407 -17.07 -12.31 20.29
N ILE A 408 -17.79 -13.07 19.45
CA ILE A 408 -18.77 -12.50 18.52
C ILE A 408 -19.88 -11.72 19.27
N PRO A 409 -20.50 -12.24 20.34
CA PRO A 409 -21.50 -11.48 21.09
C PRO A 409 -20.93 -10.21 21.74
N LYS A 410 -19.77 -10.29 22.43
CA LYS A 410 -19.20 -9.13 23.12
C LYS A 410 -18.71 -8.05 22.16
N HIS A 411 -18.19 -8.43 21.00
CA HIS A 411 -17.77 -7.50 19.96
C HIS A 411 -18.98 -6.74 19.39
N LYS A 412 -20.07 -7.45 19.09
CA LYS A 412 -21.32 -6.85 18.63
C LYS A 412 -21.89 -5.86 19.65
N ASP A 413 -21.93 -6.22 20.92
CA ASP A 413 -22.39 -5.34 22.01
C ASP A 413 -21.51 -4.08 22.11
N GLN A 414 -20.20 -4.23 21.93
CA GLN A 414 -19.24 -3.12 21.92
C GLN A 414 -19.47 -2.17 20.74
N GLU A 415 -19.68 -2.69 19.53
CA GLU A 415 -20.02 -1.89 18.35
C GLU A 415 -21.33 -1.11 18.54
N GLU A 416 -22.35 -1.75 19.11
CA GLU A 416 -23.62 -1.10 19.42
C GLU A 416 -23.47 -0.01 20.49
N ALA A 417 -22.59 -0.21 21.47
CA ALA A 417 -22.24 0.82 22.45
C ALA A 417 -21.46 1.97 21.82
N GLN A 418 -20.52 1.70 20.91
CA GLN A 418 -19.77 2.71 20.17
C GLN A 418 -20.69 3.60 19.34
N LYS A 419 -21.65 3.00 18.61
CA LYS A 419 -22.66 3.73 17.82
C LYS A 419 -23.54 4.66 18.67
N LYS A 420 -23.70 4.39 19.97
CA LYS A 420 -24.44 5.26 20.91
C LYS A 420 -23.59 6.41 21.46
N ILE A 421 -22.26 6.23 21.50
CA ILE A 421 -21.30 7.23 21.98
C ILE A 421 -20.93 8.19 20.85
N GLU A 422 -20.76 7.67 19.63
CA GLU A 422 -20.61 8.50 18.45
C GLU A 422 -21.87 9.35 18.28
N PRO A 423 -21.74 10.68 18.14
CA PRO A 423 -22.90 11.51 17.86
C PRO A 423 -23.50 11.00 16.57
N GLU A 424 -24.77 10.60 16.58
CA GLU A 424 -25.54 10.43 15.36
C GLU A 424 -25.28 11.68 14.52
N VAL A 425 -24.58 11.53 13.39
CA VAL A 425 -24.72 12.47 12.30
C VAL A 425 -26.17 12.30 11.88
N LYS A 426 -27.05 13.02 12.56
CA LYS A 426 -28.43 13.14 12.15
C LYS A 426 -28.35 13.77 10.78
N ASP A 427 -28.68 12.99 9.76
CA ASP A 427 -29.23 13.45 8.49
C ASP A 427 -30.51 14.26 8.79
N LYS A 428 -30.34 15.42 9.42
CA LYS A 428 -31.35 16.42 9.66
C LYS A 428 -31.27 17.55 8.65
N ASP A 429 -30.57 17.32 7.53
CA ASP A 429 -30.67 18.13 6.32
C ASP A 429 -31.22 17.28 5.16
N LYS A 430 -32.43 16.75 5.35
CA LYS A 430 -33.43 16.73 4.26
C LYS A 430 -34.20 18.07 4.19
N ALA A 431 -33.51 19.16 4.49
CA ALA A 431 -33.87 20.48 3.98
C ALA A 431 -32.96 20.71 2.76
N SER A 432 -33.55 20.92 1.59
CA SER A 432 -32.84 21.27 0.37
C SER A 432 -31.74 22.30 0.68
N PRO A 433 -30.47 22.06 0.31
CA PRO A 433 -29.41 23.00 0.65
C PRO A 433 -29.71 24.31 -0.07
N SER A 434 -29.79 25.40 0.71
CA SER A 434 -29.82 26.73 0.13
C SER A 434 -28.55 26.95 -0.69
N GLY A 435 -28.70 27.56 -1.87
CA GLY A 435 -27.64 27.65 -2.89
C GLY A 435 -26.35 28.33 -2.43
N GLU A 436 -26.36 29.07 -1.32
CA GLU A 436 -25.17 29.75 -0.79
C GLU A 436 -24.16 28.79 -0.14
N ASN A 437 -24.62 27.74 0.55
CA ASN A 437 -23.72 26.79 1.22
C ASN A 437 -23.05 25.83 0.21
N PHE A 438 -23.77 25.47 -0.85
CA PHE A 438 -23.25 24.63 -1.93
C PHE A 438 -22.17 25.36 -2.75
N VAL A 439 -22.40 26.64 -3.09
CA VAL A 439 -21.42 27.46 -3.82
C VAL A 439 -20.17 27.72 -2.96
N LYS A 440 -20.33 27.93 -1.65
CA LYS A 440 -19.19 28.11 -0.74
C LYS A 440 -18.35 26.85 -0.60
N SER A 441 -18.99 25.68 -0.50
CA SER A 441 -18.31 24.38 -0.44
C SER A 441 -17.61 24.04 -1.77
N LEU A 442 -18.24 24.33 -2.91
CA LEU A 442 -17.60 24.20 -4.23
C LEU A 442 -16.40 25.12 -4.40
N LYS A 443 -16.47 26.36 -3.88
CA LYS A 443 -15.36 27.30 -3.95
C LYS A 443 -14.17 26.84 -3.09
N GLN A 444 -14.43 26.37 -1.86
CA GLN A 444 -13.40 25.80 -0.99
C GLN A 444 -12.80 24.51 -1.56
N PHE A 445 -13.61 23.68 -2.21
CA PHE A 445 -13.12 22.49 -2.92
C PHE A 445 -12.27 22.86 -4.14
N GLY A 446 -12.67 23.89 -4.89
CA GLY A 446 -11.89 24.41 -6.02
C GLY A 446 -10.54 25.00 -5.59
N GLU A 447 -10.52 25.75 -4.49
CA GLU A 447 -9.30 26.31 -3.89
C GLU A 447 -8.38 25.19 -3.35
N SER A 448 -8.94 24.18 -2.68
CA SER A 448 -8.18 23.00 -2.23
C SER A 448 -7.57 22.19 -3.38
N ILE A 449 -8.29 22.05 -4.50
CA ILE A 449 -7.78 21.36 -5.68
C ILE A 449 -6.71 22.19 -6.39
N SER A 450 -6.88 23.52 -6.47
CA SER A 450 -5.85 24.37 -7.07
C SER A 450 -4.55 24.35 -6.28
N ASP A 451 -4.64 24.35 -4.95
CA ASP A 451 -3.46 24.32 -4.08
C ASP A 451 -2.74 22.97 -4.14
N ALA A 452 -3.50 21.86 -4.15
CA ALA A 452 -2.95 20.52 -4.32
C ALA A 452 -2.33 20.32 -5.71
N TRP A 453 -2.96 20.88 -6.76
CA TRP A 453 -2.43 20.84 -8.12
C TRP A 453 -1.15 21.67 -8.26
N LEU A 454 -1.10 22.87 -7.64
CA LEU A 454 0.09 23.71 -7.65
C LEU A 454 1.27 23.02 -6.94
N ALA A 455 1.02 22.39 -5.79
CA ALA A 455 2.02 21.64 -5.04
C ALA A 455 2.61 20.47 -5.86
N LEU A 456 1.74 19.69 -6.52
CA LEU A 456 2.17 18.60 -7.41
C LEU A 456 2.92 19.13 -8.64
N TYR A 457 2.50 20.27 -9.21
CA TYR A 457 3.16 20.90 -10.35
C TYR A 457 4.57 21.38 -9.99
N THR A 458 4.77 21.90 -8.78
CA THR A 458 6.10 22.33 -8.30
C THR A 458 7.04 21.17 -8.00
N GLU A 459 6.53 20.00 -7.62
CA GLU A 459 7.33 18.80 -7.35
C GLU A 459 7.67 18.01 -8.62
N ASN A 460 6.70 17.83 -9.53
CA ASN A 460 6.91 17.10 -10.78
C ASN A 460 5.99 17.60 -11.89
N GLN A 461 6.54 18.51 -12.71
CA GLN A 461 5.79 19.20 -13.76
C GLN A 461 5.26 18.25 -14.85
N ALA A 462 6.07 17.26 -15.27
CA ALA A 462 5.71 16.35 -16.36
C ALA A 462 4.60 15.38 -15.96
N LEU A 463 4.68 14.81 -14.76
CA LEU A 463 3.67 13.89 -14.22
C LEU A 463 2.33 14.62 -14.00
N THR A 464 2.39 15.83 -13.44
CA THR A 464 1.18 16.63 -13.15
C THR A 464 0.46 17.02 -14.44
N ILE A 465 1.17 17.48 -15.47
CA ILE A 465 0.59 17.77 -16.79
C ILE A 465 -0.04 16.50 -17.40
N GLY A 466 0.63 15.35 -17.30
CA GLY A 466 0.13 14.06 -17.79
C GLY A 466 -1.18 13.62 -17.11
N ILE A 467 -1.25 13.70 -15.77
CA ILE A 467 -2.45 13.37 -14.99
C ILE A 467 -3.60 14.33 -15.33
N THR A 468 -3.31 15.62 -15.47
CA THR A 468 -4.32 16.65 -15.79
C THR A 468 -4.92 16.43 -17.19
N ALA A 469 -4.09 16.05 -18.18
CA ALA A 469 -4.55 15.71 -19.52
C ALA A 469 -5.43 14.44 -19.54
N CYS A 470 -5.06 13.42 -18.76
CA CYS A 470 -5.85 12.18 -18.64
C CYS A 470 -7.20 12.43 -17.97
N ALA A 471 -7.21 13.20 -16.88
CA ALA A 471 -8.43 13.54 -16.15
C ALA A 471 -9.43 14.35 -17.00
N GLY A 472 -8.95 15.16 -17.94
CA GLY A 472 -9.80 15.89 -18.90
C GLY A 472 -10.35 15.03 -20.05
N LEU A 473 -9.59 14.03 -20.51
CA LEU A 473 -9.97 13.20 -21.66
C LEU A 473 -10.94 12.06 -21.28
N ILE A 474 -10.81 11.49 -20.09
CA ILE A 474 -11.64 10.36 -19.63
C ILE A 474 -13.14 10.68 -19.62
N PRO A 475 -13.61 11.84 -19.09
CA PRO A 475 -15.03 12.21 -19.11
C PRO A 475 -15.55 12.42 -20.53
N ILE A 476 -14.74 12.98 -21.43
CA ILE A 476 -15.11 13.24 -22.83
C ILE A 476 -15.29 11.91 -23.58
N ILE A 477 -14.40 10.95 -23.36
CA ILE A 477 -14.47 9.60 -23.93
C ILE A 477 -15.70 8.85 -23.40
N LEU A 478 -15.99 8.96 -22.10
CA LEU A 478 -17.17 8.35 -21.48
C LEU A 478 -18.48 8.95 -22.02
N ILE A 479 -18.54 10.26 -22.22
CA ILE A 479 -19.71 10.93 -22.83
C ILE A 479 -19.88 10.49 -24.28
N PHE A 480 -18.80 10.36 -25.06
CA PHE A 480 -18.88 9.85 -26.43
C PHE A 480 -19.38 8.39 -26.50
N LEU A 481 -18.91 7.53 -25.60
CA LEU A 481 -19.31 6.12 -25.52
C LEU A 481 -20.78 5.94 -25.11
N VAL A 482 -21.29 6.81 -24.24
CA VAL A 482 -22.70 6.78 -23.79
C VAL A 482 -23.63 7.39 -24.85
N CYS A 483 -23.21 8.47 -25.52
CA CYS A 483 -24.04 9.14 -26.54
C CYS A 483 -24.10 8.39 -27.89
N CYS A 484 -23.10 7.58 -28.24
CA CYS A 484 -23.08 6.84 -29.51
C CYS A 484 -23.77 5.46 -29.47
N ARG A 485 -24.33 5.03 -28.33
CA ARG A 485 -25.01 3.72 -28.19
C ARG A 485 -26.53 3.85 -28.08
N SER A 486 -27.17 4.50 -29.05
CA SER A 486 -28.64 4.40 -29.21
C SER A 486 -29.09 4.54 -30.68
N SER A 487 -29.28 3.39 -31.35
CA SER A 487 -30.28 3.24 -32.43
C SER A 487 -30.37 1.78 -32.88
N THR A 488 -31.27 1.02 -32.27
CA THR A 488 -31.92 -0.11 -32.95
C THR A 488 -33.44 0.05 -32.78
N PRO A 489 -34.22 0.09 -33.87
CA PRO A 489 -35.67 0.25 -33.78
C PRO A 489 -36.35 -1.08 -33.41
N PRO A 490 -37.51 -1.05 -32.73
CA PRO A 490 -38.20 -2.25 -32.27
C PRO A 490 -38.91 -3.00 -33.42
N PRO A 491 -39.13 -4.33 -33.30
CA PRO A 491 -39.76 -5.13 -34.35
C PRO A 491 -41.30 -4.98 -34.35
N PRO A 492 -41.97 -5.14 -35.50
CA PRO A 492 -43.42 -5.03 -35.61
C PRO A 492 -44.15 -6.32 -35.16
N PRO A 493 -45.45 -6.26 -34.78
CA PRO A 493 -46.17 -7.35 -34.15
C PRO A 493 -46.72 -8.40 -35.14
N ALA A 494 -46.91 -9.62 -34.62
CA ALA A 494 -47.21 -10.84 -35.36
C ALA A 494 -48.63 -10.92 -35.96
N ALA A 495 -48.74 -11.52 -37.15
CA ALA A 495 -49.97 -12.09 -37.69
C ALA A 495 -49.71 -13.49 -38.26
N ALA A 496 -50.55 -14.45 -37.91
CA ALA A 496 -50.49 -15.86 -38.30
C ALA A 496 -51.38 -16.15 -39.55
N PRO A 497 -51.54 -17.42 -40.00
CA PRO A 497 -50.68 -18.17 -40.91
C PRO A 497 -51.42 -18.58 -42.22
N LYS A 498 -50.72 -19.06 -43.27
CA LYS A 498 -51.12 -20.23 -44.11
C LYS A 498 -50.23 -20.53 -45.34
N LYS A 499 -49.85 -21.81 -45.41
CA LYS A 499 -49.75 -22.74 -46.57
C LYS A 499 -48.63 -22.60 -47.61
N ALA A 500 -47.65 -23.49 -47.45
CA ALA A 500 -47.25 -24.59 -48.34
C ALA A 500 -46.90 -24.31 -49.82
N LYS A 501 -45.63 -24.53 -50.17
CA LYS A 501 -45.17 -25.57 -51.12
C LYS A 501 -43.64 -25.74 -51.08
N GLN A 502 -43.19 -26.97 -50.83
CA GLN A 502 -41.86 -27.54 -51.12
C GLN A 502 -41.68 -27.76 -52.66
N PRO A 503 -40.56 -28.33 -53.17
CA PRO A 503 -39.12 -28.12 -52.90
C PRO A 503 -38.30 -28.04 -54.21
N ALA A 504 -36.99 -27.75 -54.16
CA ALA A 504 -36.02 -28.26 -55.13
C ALA A 504 -34.63 -28.39 -54.48
N LYS A 505 -34.02 -29.56 -54.69
CA LYS A 505 -32.73 -30.06 -54.19
C LYS A 505 -31.59 -29.73 -55.16
N GLU A 506 -30.37 -29.97 -54.66
CA GLU A 506 -29.04 -30.20 -55.29
C GLU A 506 -28.03 -29.13 -54.84
N GLU A 507 -26.83 -29.42 -54.36
CA GLU A 507 -26.05 -30.65 -54.12
C GLU A 507 -24.93 -30.27 -53.13
N ALA A 508 -24.32 -31.27 -52.47
CA ALA A 508 -23.30 -31.10 -51.43
C ALA A 508 -21.89 -31.41 -51.97
N GLU A 509 -20.87 -30.73 -51.44
CA GLU A 509 -19.52 -31.25 -51.09
C GLU A 509 -18.72 -30.11 -50.40
N SER A 510 -18.44 -30.24 -49.08
CA SER A 510 -17.13 -30.54 -48.43
C SER A 510 -16.08 -29.41 -48.61
N GLU A 511 -15.31 -28.92 -47.64
CA GLU A 511 -14.83 -29.46 -46.37
C GLU A 511 -14.11 -28.33 -45.56
N SER A 512 -13.99 -28.52 -44.25
CA SER A 512 -12.98 -28.01 -43.28
C SER A 512 -12.66 -26.50 -43.15
N SER A 513 -12.87 -25.93 -41.96
CA SER A 513 -11.91 -25.93 -40.83
C SER A 513 -12.20 -24.79 -39.85
N GLU A 514 -12.35 -25.13 -38.57
CA GLU A 514 -12.36 -24.23 -37.41
C GLU A 514 -11.02 -23.52 -37.20
N SER A 515 -11.06 -22.26 -36.76
CA SER A 515 -10.05 -21.72 -35.85
C SER A 515 -10.64 -20.60 -35.00
N SER A 516 -10.60 -20.82 -33.69
CA SER A 516 -10.88 -19.90 -32.59
C SER A 516 -9.81 -18.80 -32.46
N GLU A 517 -10.22 -17.55 -32.30
CA GLU A 517 -9.36 -16.44 -31.84
C GLU A 517 -9.44 -16.29 -30.32
N LYS A 518 -8.25 -16.19 -29.71
CA LYS A 518 -7.97 -15.89 -28.30
C LYS A 518 -7.52 -14.43 -28.23
N GLU A 519 -8.24 -13.60 -27.48
CA GLU A 519 -7.82 -12.24 -27.12
C GLU A 519 -6.69 -12.26 -26.08
N LYS A 520 -5.79 -11.29 -26.21
CA LYS A 520 -4.59 -11.05 -25.38
C LYS A 520 -4.87 -9.95 -24.35
N GLU A 521 -4.42 -10.19 -23.11
CA GLU A 521 -4.25 -9.19 -22.06
C GLU A 521 -2.91 -8.41 -22.21
N PRO A 522 -2.81 -7.16 -21.71
CA PRO A 522 -1.58 -6.37 -21.68
C PRO A 522 -0.74 -6.61 -20.42
N LYS A 523 0.59 -6.56 -20.58
CA LYS A 523 1.62 -6.70 -19.53
C LYS A 523 1.98 -5.35 -18.89
N VAL A 524 2.17 -5.39 -17.56
CA VAL A 524 2.73 -4.32 -16.70
C VAL A 524 4.25 -4.50 -16.60
N VAL A 525 5.00 -3.38 -16.60
CA VAL A 525 6.47 -3.33 -16.48
C VAL A 525 6.84 -2.87 -15.07
N ASN A 526 7.75 -3.61 -14.41
CA ASN A 526 8.30 -3.30 -13.08
C ASN A 526 9.43 -2.26 -13.16
N VAL A 527 9.34 -1.21 -12.35
CA VAL A 527 10.39 -0.23 -12.08
C VAL A 527 10.76 -0.36 -10.61
N THR A 528 11.73 -1.21 -10.28
CA THR A 528 12.23 -1.34 -8.89
C THR A 528 13.72 -1.66 -8.77
N GLU A 529 14.49 -1.77 -9.88
CA GLU A 529 15.92 -2.17 -9.79
C GLU A 529 16.93 -1.01 -9.82
N GLU A 530 16.51 0.24 -10.01
CA GLU A 530 17.44 1.39 -10.07
C GLU A 530 17.64 2.13 -8.74
N GLU A 531 16.83 1.89 -7.71
CA GLU A 531 16.97 2.58 -6.40
C GLU A 531 17.92 1.83 -5.43
N GLU A 532 18.03 0.50 -5.52
CA GLU A 532 18.91 -0.27 -4.61
C GLU A 532 20.42 -0.07 -4.88
N LYS A 533 20.81 0.34 -6.09
CA LYS A 533 22.23 0.57 -6.41
C LYS A 533 22.80 1.89 -5.89
N LYS A 534 21.97 2.86 -5.51
CA LYS A 534 22.44 4.17 -5.03
C LYS A 534 22.74 4.18 -3.53
N GLU A 535 22.07 3.36 -2.72
CA GLU A 535 22.34 3.29 -1.27
C GLU A 535 23.62 2.51 -0.92
N GLU A 536 24.11 1.64 -1.82
CA GLU A 536 25.31 0.84 -1.56
C GLU A 536 26.64 1.59 -1.82
N GLU A 537 26.62 2.63 -2.66
CA GLU A 537 27.79 3.49 -2.92
C GLU A 537 28.02 4.54 -1.82
N GLU A 538 26.96 5.12 -1.23
CA GLU A 538 27.11 6.10 -0.13
C GLU A 538 27.69 5.48 1.16
N LYS A 539 27.43 4.20 1.43
CA LYS A 539 28.00 3.51 2.61
C LYS A 539 29.50 3.18 2.50
N LYS A 540 30.11 3.27 1.32
CA LYS A 540 31.55 2.99 1.14
C LYS A 540 32.43 4.24 1.29
N GLU A 541 31.93 5.44 1.08
CA GLU A 541 32.71 6.67 1.26
C GLU A 541 32.85 7.14 2.71
N GLU A 542 31.97 6.72 3.62
CA GLU A 542 32.05 7.17 5.03
C GLU A 542 33.10 6.41 5.87
N LYS A 543 33.68 5.31 5.36
CA LYS A 543 34.67 4.49 6.09
C LYS A 543 36.14 4.86 5.86
N SER A 544 36.45 5.93 5.13
CA SER A 544 37.83 6.38 4.91
C SER A 544 38.10 7.81 5.39
N LYS A 545 38.23 8.01 6.71
CA LYS A 545 38.99 9.14 7.29
C LYS A 545 39.93 8.66 8.42
N PRO A 546 41.21 9.07 8.44
CA PRO A 546 42.20 8.51 9.36
C PRO A 546 42.17 9.17 10.75
N ALA A 547 42.31 8.34 11.79
CA ALA A 547 42.41 8.75 13.18
C ALA A 547 43.70 9.57 13.46
N LYS A 548 43.55 10.82 13.90
CA LYS A 548 44.65 11.65 14.43
C LYS A 548 44.99 11.22 15.87
N LYS A 549 46.19 10.66 16.05
CA LYS A 549 46.86 10.45 17.35
C LYS A 549 47.01 11.78 18.11
N LYS A 550 46.45 11.88 19.33
CA LYS A 550 46.84 12.89 20.32
C LYS A 550 47.97 12.33 21.20
N GLY A 551 49.17 12.86 21.01
CA GLY A 551 50.30 12.70 21.93
C GLY A 551 50.32 13.83 22.96
N LYS A 552 50.59 13.47 24.23
CA LYS A 552 50.93 14.39 25.32
C LYS A 552 52.25 15.11 25.04
N LYS A 553 52.29 16.42 25.32
CA LYS A 553 53.34 17.17 26.07
C LYS A 553 53.05 18.68 26.00
N GLY A 554 52.97 19.37 27.14
CA GLY A 554 53.22 20.82 27.22
C GLY A 554 54.71 21.09 27.48
N PRO A 555 55.15 22.30 27.93
CA PRO A 555 54.50 23.61 27.97
C PRO A 555 55.34 24.72 27.26
N ASP A 556 54.94 25.98 27.50
CA ASP A 556 55.75 27.24 27.48
C ASP A 556 55.55 28.26 26.34
N ASN A 557 54.97 29.40 26.76
CA ASN A 557 55.31 30.80 26.52
C ASN A 557 56.26 31.14 25.35
N PHE A 558 55.79 31.95 24.40
CA PHE A 558 56.10 33.38 24.27
C PHE A 558 55.20 34.03 23.21
#